data_AF-A0A1C6Z6I0-F1
#
_entry.id   AF-A0A1C6Z6I0-F1
#
_cell.length_a   1.000
_cell.length_b   1.000
_cell.length_c   1.000
_cell.angle_alpha   90.00
_cell.angle_beta   90.00
_cell.angle_gamma   90.00
#
_symmetry.space_group_name_H-M   'P 1'
#
loop_
_entity.id
_entity.type
_entity.pdbx_description
1 polymer ?
#
loop_
_entity_poly.entity_id
_entity_poly.type
_entity_poly.pdbx_seq_one_letter_code
_entity_poly.pdbx_strand_id
1 'polypeptide(L)'
;MPNISMTNRIIEIHLSSWRYFAALSLLPMVLAFAFLPICEVAALCILFLVTHYYCWRLWLDERLFQLLNEESNLAEFDQGMGCLWGAASGKTRSMNERWQGVRRLFYRAILALLALWLVSLGLVLYVSYSLR
;
A
#
# COMPACT_ATOMS: atom_id res chain seq x y z
N MET A 1 -10.81 -26.78 -9.64
CA MET A 1 -10.20 -25.44 -9.80
C MET A 1 -10.46 -24.66 -8.53
N PRO A 2 -9.49 -23.93 -7.96
CA PRO A 2 -9.76 -23.04 -6.83
C PRO A 2 -10.89 -22.09 -7.21
N ASN A 3 -11.82 -21.86 -6.29
CA ASN A 3 -12.95 -20.98 -6.54
C ASN A 3 -12.44 -19.54 -6.65
N ILE A 4 -12.29 -19.04 -7.88
CA ILE A 4 -11.74 -17.73 -8.22
C ILE A 4 -12.44 -16.62 -7.42
N SER A 5 -13.76 -16.73 -7.25
CA SER A 5 -14.56 -15.78 -6.45
C SER A 5 -14.14 -15.78 -4.98
N MET A 6 -13.91 -16.95 -4.38
CA MET A 6 -13.45 -17.03 -2.98
C MET A 6 -12.04 -16.45 -2.82
N THR A 7 -11.12 -16.72 -3.75
CA THR A 7 -9.77 -16.15 -3.71
C THR A 7 -9.80 -14.62 -3.86
N ASN A 8 -10.63 -14.08 -4.75
CA ASN A 8 -10.80 -12.64 -4.90
C ASN A 8 -11.34 -11.98 -3.63
N ARG A 9 -12.37 -12.58 -2.98
CA ARG A 9 -12.91 -12.07 -1.71
C ARG A 9 -11.86 -12.06 -0.59
N ILE A 10 -11.03 -13.09 -0.50
CA ILE A 10 -9.91 -13.12 0.46
C ILE A 10 -8.94 -11.97 0.19
N ILE A 11 -8.60 -11.73 -1.08
CA ILE A 11 -7.70 -10.65 -1.47
C ILE A 11 -8.29 -9.28 -1.15
N GLU A 12 -9.57 -9.04 -1.41
CA GLU A 12 -10.27 -7.80 -1.03
C GLU A 12 -10.16 -7.52 0.46
N ILE A 13 -10.40 -8.53 1.30
CA ILE A 13 -10.27 -8.40 2.76
C ILE A 13 -8.85 -7.97 3.15
N HIS A 14 -7.83 -8.58 2.55
CA HIS A 14 -6.44 -8.19 2.80
C HIS A 14 -6.14 -6.77 2.31
N LEU A 15 -6.63 -6.39 1.13
CA LEU A 15 -6.46 -5.04 0.59
C LEU A 15 -7.11 -3.98 1.48
N SER A 16 -8.26 -4.27 2.08
CA SER A 16 -8.95 -3.41 3.06
C SER A 16 -8.11 -3.06 4.29
N SER A 17 -7.02 -3.80 4.52
CA SER A 17 -6.06 -3.51 5.60
C SER A 17 -5.33 -2.18 5.43
N TRP A 18 -5.45 -1.50 4.27
CA TRP A 18 -4.90 -0.16 4.06
C TRP A 18 -5.32 0.84 5.14
N ARG A 19 -6.52 0.69 5.72
CA ARG A 19 -7.04 1.53 6.81
C ARG A 19 -6.16 1.44 8.05
N TYR A 20 -5.75 0.21 8.39
CA TYR A 20 -4.88 -0.04 9.53
C TYR A 20 -3.46 0.47 9.25
N PHE A 21 -2.94 0.29 8.03
CA PHE A 21 -1.61 0.81 7.67
C PHE A 21 -1.56 2.34 7.71
N ALA A 22 -2.59 3.02 7.18
CA ALA A 22 -2.73 4.46 7.29
C ALA A 22 -2.79 4.93 8.75
N ALA A 23 -3.67 4.32 9.57
CA ALA A 23 -3.78 4.67 10.98
C ALA A 23 -2.47 4.44 11.76
N LEU A 24 -1.81 3.29 11.57
CA LEU A 24 -0.56 2.94 12.23
C LEU A 24 0.62 3.80 11.79
N SER A 25 0.57 4.39 10.60
CA SER A 25 1.61 5.32 10.13
C SER A 25 1.55 6.70 10.79
N LEU A 26 0.45 7.06 11.45
CA LEU A 26 0.32 8.34 12.16
C LEU A 26 1.13 8.36 13.45
N LEU A 27 1.21 7.24 14.17
CA LEU A 27 1.94 7.13 15.44
C LEU A 27 3.43 7.53 15.34
N PRO A 28 4.23 6.99 14.39
CA PRO A 28 5.62 7.42 14.23
C PRO A 28 5.74 8.89 13.82
N MET A 29 4.75 9.46 13.14
CA MET A 29 4.73 10.90 12.83
C MET A 29 4.46 11.75 14.07
N VAL A 30 3.51 11.35 14.93
CA VAL A 30 3.25 12.04 16.19
C VAL A 30 4.50 12.05 17.07
N LEU A 31 5.20 10.92 17.16
CA LEU A 31 6.48 10.84 17.88
C LEU A 31 7.55 11.73 17.24
N ALA A 32 7.64 11.74 15.91
CA ALA A 32 8.60 12.57 15.20
C ALA A 32 8.39 14.06 15.49
N PHE A 33 7.16 14.55 15.37
CA PHE A 33 6.85 15.96 15.63
C PHE A 33 7.06 16.37 17.11
N ALA A 34 6.94 15.42 18.04
CA ALA A 34 7.12 15.69 19.46
C ALA A 34 8.60 15.75 19.90
N PHE A 35 9.49 14.96 19.27
CA PHE A 35 10.84 14.72 19.79
C PHE A 35 11.98 15.01 18.82
N LEU A 36 11.73 15.17 17.51
CA LEU A 36 12.78 15.27 16.51
C LEU A 36 13.00 16.70 16.00
N PRO A 37 14.24 17.04 15.61
CA PRO A 37 14.51 18.28 14.89
C PRO A 37 13.90 18.27 13.48
N ILE A 38 13.85 19.45 12.87
CA ILE A 38 13.12 19.67 11.61
C ILE A 38 13.65 18.83 10.43
N CYS A 39 14.96 18.56 10.37
CA CYS A 39 15.57 17.81 9.28
C CYS A 39 15.14 16.33 9.28
N GLU A 40 15.12 15.73 10.46
CA GLU A 40 14.72 14.35 10.71
C GLU A 40 13.22 14.18 10.47
N VAL A 41 12.41 15.16 10.90
CA VAL A 41 10.97 15.22 10.59
C VAL A 41 10.74 15.28 9.07
N ALA A 42 11.49 16.12 8.35
CA ALA A 42 11.36 16.22 6.89
C ALA A 42 11.68 14.89 6.18
N ALA A 43 12.71 14.17 6.64
CA ALA A 43 13.02 12.84 6.11
C ALA A 43 11.90 11.82 6.39
N LEU A 44 11.31 11.84 7.59
CA LEU A 44 10.18 10.99 7.93
C LEU A 44 8.90 11.34 7.15
N CYS A 45 8.67 12.61 6.82
CA CYS A 45 7.58 13.02 5.95
C CYS A 45 7.66 12.35 4.56
N ILE A 46 8.86 12.23 3.98
CA ILE A 46 9.05 11.54 2.70
C ILE A 46 8.64 10.07 2.83
N LEU A 47 9.08 9.40 3.90
CA LEU A 47 8.76 8.00 4.14
C LEU A 47 7.27 7.77 4.46
N PHE A 48 6.65 8.73 5.14
CA PHE A 48 5.21 8.75 5.39
C PHE A 48 4.41 8.88 4.09
N LEU A 49 4.83 9.76 3.17
CA LEU A 49 4.23 9.89 1.83
C LEU A 49 4.38 8.60 1.02
N VAL A 50 5.54 7.95 1.06
CA VAL A 50 5.76 6.64 0.41
C VAL A 50 4.82 5.58 1.00
N THR A 51 4.66 5.56 2.32
CA THR A 51 3.73 4.64 2.99
C THR A 51 2.29 4.91 2.55
N HIS A 52 1.88 6.18 2.49
CA HIS A 52 0.54 6.57 2.04
C HIS A 52 0.28 6.30 0.56
N TYR A 53 1.30 6.40 -0.30
CA TYR A 53 1.20 5.97 -1.68
C TYR A 53 0.81 4.49 -1.77
N TYR A 54 1.42 3.63 -0.96
CA TYR A 54 1.05 2.22 -0.92
C TYR A 54 -0.33 1.98 -0.31
N CYS A 55 -0.73 2.72 0.74
CA CYS A 55 -2.09 2.64 1.28
C CYS A 55 -3.14 3.03 0.23
N TRP A 56 -2.91 4.12 -0.51
CA TRP A 56 -3.77 4.52 -1.62
C TRP A 56 -3.84 3.43 -2.70
N ARG A 57 -2.71 2.82 -3.05
CA ARG A 57 -2.69 1.76 -4.07
C ARG A 57 -3.45 0.52 -3.60
N LEU A 58 -3.35 0.15 -2.32
CA LEU A 58 -4.13 -0.95 -1.74
C LEU A 58 -5.63 -0.66 -1.75
N TRP A 59 -6.05 0.55 -1.36
CA TRP A 59 -7.43 1.00 -1.45
C TRP A 59 -7.97 0.99 -2.89
N LEU A 60 -7.14 1.39 -3.86
CA LEU A 60 -7.52 1.38 -5.27
C LEU A 60 -7.70 -0.07 -5.74
N ASP A 61 -6.75 -0.95 -5.43
CA ASP A 61 -6.86 -2.36 -5.82
C ASP A 61 -8.03 -3.06 -5.10
N GLU A 62 -8.38 -2.69 -3.86
CA GLU A 62 -9.57 -3.22 -3.16
C GLU A 62 -10.84 -3.03 -4.01
N ARG A 63 -11.05 -1.82 -4.53
CA ARG A 63 -12.22 -1.46 -5.33
C ARG A 63 -12.18 -2.06 -6.73
N LEU A 64 -10.99 -2.15 -7.33
CA LEU A 64 -10.83 -2.79 -8.63
C LEU A 64 -11.14 -4.30 -8.55
N PHE A 65 -10.81 -4.96 -7.43
CA PHE A 65 -11.16 -6.36 -7.22
C PHE A 65 -12.66 -6.56 -6.97
N GLN A 66 -13.32 -5.63 -6.26
CA GLN A 66 -14.78 -5.63 -6.14
C GLN A 66 -15.45 -5.56 -7.52
N LEU A 67 -14.99 -4.63 -8.37
CA LEU A 67 -15.49 -4.51 -9.74
C LEU A 67 -15.23 -5.79 -10.56
N LEU A 68 -14.07 -6.42 -10.42
CA LEU A 68 -13.74 -7.70 -11.09
C LEU A 68 -14.59 -8.89 -10.60
N ASN A 69 -15.17 -8.81 -9.41
CA ASN A 69 -16.07 -9.84 -8.89
C ASN A 69 -17.51 -9.65 -9.38
N GLU A 70 -17.91 -8.41 -9.68
CA GLU A 70 -19.22 -8.06 -10.24
C GLU A 70 -19.26 -8.25 -11.76
N GLU A 71 -18.16 -7.93 -12.45
CA GLU A 71 -18.05 -7.99 -13.91
C GLU A 71 -17.31 -9.23 -14.39
N SER A 72 -17.92 -9.98 -15.31
CA SER A 72 -17.34 -11.20 -15.87
C SER A 72 -16.35 -10.96 -17.02
N ASN A 73 -16.34 -9.75 -17.59
CA ASN A 73 -15.58 -9.43 -18.80
C ASN A 73 -14.20 -8.80 -18.49
N LEU A 74 -13.19 -9.66 -18.35
CA LEU A 74 -11.81 -9.24 -18.08
C LEU A 74 -11.19 -8.38 -19.21
N ALA A 75 -11.65 -8.55 -20.45
CA ALA A 75 -11.11 -7.81 -21.60
C ALA A 75 -11.53 -6.33 -21.55
N GLU A 76 -12.79 -6.07 -21.18
CA GLU A 76 -13.34 -4.72 -21.01
C GLU A 76 -12.72 -4.01 -19.80
N PHE A 77 -12.51 -4.75 -18.70
CA PHE A 77 -11.75 -4.23 -17.56
C PHE A 77 -10.33 -3.79 -17.98
N ASP A 78 -9.61 -4.62 -18.73
CA ASP A 78 -8.25 -4.31 -19.17
C ASP A 78 -8.21 -3.14 -20.17
N GLN A 79 -9.25 -3.00 -20.99
CA GLN A 79 -9.42 -1.83 -21.86
C GLN A 79 -9.60 -0.55 -21.05
N GLY A 80 -10.47 -0.56 -20.02
CA GLY A 80 -10.67 0.58 -19.13
C GLY A 80 -9.38 0.98 -18.40
N MET A 81 -8.63 -0.01 -17.90
CA MET A 81 -7.31 0.21 -17.30
C MET A 81 -6.29 0.77 -18.29
N GLY A 82 -6.33 0.31 -19.55
CA GLY A 82 -5.49 0.81 -20.64
C GLY A 82 -5.76 2.28 -20.98
N CYS A 83 -7.03 2.68 -21.02
CA CYS A 83 -7.44 4.07 -21.24
C CYS A 83 -6.96 5.01 -20.12
N LEU A 84 -7.03 4.57 -18.87
CA LEU A 84 -6.59 5.38 -17.73
C LEU A 84 -5.06 5.50 -17.68
N TRP A 85 -4.33 4.38 -17.71
CA TRP A 85 -2.88 4.35 -17.43
C TRP A 85 -1.98 4.27 -18.66
N GLY A 86 -2.53 4.41 -19.87
CA GLY A 86 -1.75 4.45 -21.12
C GLY A 86 -0.99 3.16 -21.44
N ALA A 87 -1.36 2.04 -20.81
CA ALA A 87 -0.71 0.76 -21.05
C ALA A 87 -1.19 0.15 -22.37
N ALA A 88 -0.23 -0.23 -23.23
CA ALA A 88 -0.51 -0.87 -24.51
C ALA A 88 -1.37 -2.12 -24.32
N SER A 89 -2.57 -2.09 -24.90
CA SER A 89 -3.48 -3.22 -25.04
C SER A 89 -2.78 -4.33 -25.82
N GLY A 90 -2.21 -5.31 -25.12
CA GLY A 90 -1.48 -6.40 -25.78
C GLY A 90 -1.75 -7.78 -25.22
N LYS A 91 -2.09 -7.89 -23.92
CA LYS A 91 -2.37 -9.18 -23.30
C LYS A 91 -3.29 -9.03 -22.10
N THR A 92 -4.48 -9.63 -22.18
CA THR A 92 -5.38 -9.77 -21.04
C THR A 92 -4.65 -10.51 -19.92
N ARG A 93 -4.55 -9.87 -18.75
CA ARG A 93 -3.84 -10.48 -17.62
C ARG A 93 -4.72 -11.54 -16.97
N SER A 94 -4.13 -12.71 -16.77
CA SER A 94 -4.77 -13.80 -16.03
C SER A 94 -4.99 -13.40 -14.57
N MET A 95 -5.98 -14.02 -13.92
CA MET A 95 -6.27 -13.72 -12.52
C MET A 95 -5.09 -14.04 -11.59
N ASN A 96 -4.33 -15.10 -11.89
CA ASN A 96 -3.10 -15.44 -11.16
C ASN A 96 -2.04 -14.33 -11.20
N GLU A 97 -1.83 -13.69 -12.35
CA GLU A 97 -0.89 -12.57 -12.47
C GLU A 97 -1.33 -11.37 -11.63
N ARG A 98 -2.64 -11.10 -11.57
CA ARG A 98 -3.21 -10.03 -10.74
C ARG A 98 -3.00 -10.30 -9.26
N TRP A 99 -3.27 -11.52 -8.80
CA TRP A 99 -3.06 -11.93 -7.41
C TRP A 99 -1.61 -11.80 -6.98
N GLN A 100 -0.66 -12.20 -7.84
CA GLN A 100 0.76 -12.01 -7.56
C GLN A 100 1.16 -10.54 -7.49
N GLY A 101 0.58 -9.70 -8.34
CA GLY A 101 0.79 -8.24 -8.33
C GLY A 101 0.33 -7.61 -7.02
N VAL A 102 -0.90 -7.91 -6.59
CA VAL A 102 -1.45 -7.44 -5.32
C VAL A 102 -0.65 -7.95 -4.13
N ARG A 103 -0.25 -9.22 -4.13
CA ARG A 103 0.57 -9.77 -3.03
C ARG A 103 1.89 -9.02 -2.89
N ARG A 104 2.56 -8.71 -4.01
CA ARG A 104 3.79 -7.91 -4.01
C ARG A 104 3.53 -6.49 -3.48
N LEU A 105 2.43 -5.87 -3.90
CA LEU A 105 2.05 -4.54 -3.41
C LEU A 105 1.80 -4.55 -1.90
N PHE A 106 1.09 -5.55 -1.38
CA PHE A 106 0.81 -5.70 0.04
C PHE A 106 2.09 -5.80 0.88
N TYR A 107 3.06 -6.62 0.45
CA TYR A 107 4.35 -6.69 1.14
C TYR A 107 5.14 -5.38 1.04
N ARG A 108 5.08 -4.65 -0.08
CA ARG A 108 5.70 -3.32 -0.18
C ARG A 108 5.09 -2.32 0.79
N ALA A 109 3.78 -2.35 0.99
CA ALA A 109 3.09 -1.53 1.99
C ALA A 109 3.56 -1.86 3.41
N ILE A 110 3.66 -3.15 3.75
CA ILE A 110 4.21 -3.62 5.04
C ILE A 110 5.64 -3.12 5.23
N LEU A 111 6.51 -3.30 4.22
CA LEU A 111 7.91 -2.86 4.30
C LEU A 111 8.04 -1.36 4.47
N ALA A 112 7.23 -0.56 3.76
CA ALA A 112 7.22 0.89 3.92
C ALA A 112 6.78 1.31 5.32
N LEU A 113 5.73 0.69 5.86
CA LEU A 113 5.27 0.95 7.23
C LEU A 113 6.32 0.55 8.27
N LEU A 114 6.94 -0.63 8.13
CA LEU A 114 8.01 -1.08 9.02
C LEU A 114 9.22 -0.15 8.96
N ALA A 115 9.63 0.28 7.76
CA ALA A 115 10.70 1.25 7.60
C ALA A 115 10.36 2.56 8.32
N LEU A 116 9.13 3.07 8.19
CA LEU A 116 8.69 4.28 8.87
C LEU A 116 8.82 4.16 10.39
N TRP A 117 8.38 3.03 10.95
CA TRP A 117 8.49 2.74 12.37
C TRP A 117 9.94 2.63 12.85
N LEU A 118 10.75 1.82 12.17
CA LEU A 118 12.14 1.57 12.56
C LEU A 118 12.99 2.84 12.49
N VAL A 119 12.82 3.64 11.43
CA VAL A 119 13.56 4.91 11.26
C VAL A 119 13.09 5.93 12.30
N SER A 120 11.78 6.06 12.52
CA SER A 120 11.25 6.99 13.53
C SER A 120 11.75 6.64 14.94
N LEU A 121 11.60 5.39 15.37
CA LEU A 121 12.09 4.96 16.69
C LEU A 121 13.60 5.08 16.82
N GLY A 122 14.36 4.72 15.77
CA GLY A 122 15.80 4.86 15.75
C GLY A 122 16.27 6.30 15.94
N LEU A 123 15.62 7.24 15.23
CA LEU A 123 15.90 8.68 15.35
C LEU A 123 15.52 9.22 16.72
N VAL A 124 14.34 8.86 17.24
CA VAL A 124 13.88 9.33 18.56
C VAL A 124 14.84 8.87 19.65
N LEU A 125 15.25 7.60 19.63
CA LEU A 125 16.24 7.07 20.56
C LEU A 125 17.59 7.79 20.40
N TYR A 126 18.08 7.92 19.17
CA TYR A 126 19.36 8.58 18.89
C TYR A 126 19.41 10.01 19.44
N VAL A 127 18.41 10.83 19.11
CA VAL A 127 18.32 12.22 19.58
C VAL A 127 18.21 12.27 21.10
N SER A 128 17.37 11.41 21.69
CA SER A 128 17.20 11.34 23.15
C SER A 128 18.49 10.97 23.89
N TYR A 129 19.33 10.10 23.32
CA TYR A 129 20.64 9.76 23.88
C TYR A 129 21.66 10.88 23.66
N SER A 130 21.62 11.58 22.53
CA SER A 130 22.57 12.67 22.24
C SER A 130 22.35 13.94 23.06
N LEU A 131 21.12 14.13 23.57
CA LEU A 131 20.73 15.28 24.41
C LEU A 131 20.94 15.04 25.91
N ARG A 132 21.35 13.84 26.32
CA ARG A 132 21.77 13.50 27.69
C ARG A 132 23.29 13.53 27.81
#